data_AF-A0A937LUX2-F1
#
_entry.id   AF-A0A937LUX2-F1
#
_cell.length_a   1.000
_cell.length_b   1.000
_cell.length_c   1.000
_cell.angle_alpha   90.00
_cell.angle_beta   90.00
_cell.angle_gamma   90.00
#
_symmetry.space_group_name_H-M   'P 1'
#
loop_
_entity.id
_entity.type
_entity.pdbx_description
1 polymer ?
#
loop_
_entity_poly.entity_id
_entity_poly.type
_entity_poly.pdbx_seq_one_letter_code
_entity_poly.pdbx_strand_id
1 'polypeptide(L)'
;MIASRSPIFSLFILINIFVSTPLYASIYDVDQNDIEDALTDGLLILRHEFGIDGANLTDGALAPNAALTNPESIASYINDRSLLFDLDGNRSNDALTDGLLLLRYLFGLSGDSLIQDALGPGATRNNYAEIKAHIDLSNQREFKSIKRGITYGMGGGQPALSMDDLGVLSGGLKWWYNWRRTPNNSIESSYSKDGFDFVPMAWGRNFSDAEIRSFLNGHPHVKYLLGFNEPNFQSQANMTPAEAAAEWPRLEAIAQEYGLKLVSPAVNFSPGGVDIPGTEDDGSPWAYLDAFFEECDGCQVDYIAVHGYMRSANAFKAYVEKFERYGKPIWVTEWAAIDGGGAPNLQSQMSFLSDTTRWLESNDSVFRYSWFIARSRQGYGQAPFNDILMDNGTLSPLGEIYTSIPSNDYPYIPEEIIEAEGAHQIQGFVYDQVPAGQTEDFSQSEVSITSQNNSAYVEYKIYIEFAGNYHLNLRLSSLTTNTLKVDLNNRNLWSLNLWNTTSGDPWKTFSSDGVFLDKGNHVVRVYSDGEFAFNWFKISKTSIN
;
A
#
# COMPACT_ATOMS: atom_id res chain seq x y z
N MET A 1 45.54 -36.64 44.07
CA MET A 1 45.15 -35.30 44.56
C MET A 1 44.22 -34.71 43.53
N ILE A 2 42.94 -34.61 43.90
CA ILE A 2 41.84 -34.11 43.06
C ILE A 2 41.93 -32.58 43.10
N ALA A 3 42.27 -31.95 41.98
CA ALA A 3 42.22 -30.50 41.83
C ALA A 3 40.90 -30.14 41.12
N SER A 4 40.13 -29.29 41.80
CA SER A 4 38.80 -28.81 41.45
C SER A 4 38.76 -28.05 40.13
N ARG A 5 37.79 -28.38 39.28
CA ARG A 5 37.39 -27.56 38.12
C ARG A 5 36.56 -26.35 38.61
N SER A 6 36.98 -25.14 38.24
CA SER A 6 36.14 -23.95 38.27
C SER A 6 35.36 -23.86 36.95
N PRO A 7 34.04 -23.58 36.96
CA PRO A 7 33.31 -23.31 35.73
C PRO A 7 33.48 -21.84 35.33
N ILE A 8 33.91 -21.61 34.10
CA ILE A 8 33.87 -20.31 33.44
C ILE A 8 32.40 -20.03 33.13
N PHE A 9 31.81 -19.04 33.80
CA PHE A 9 30.53 -18.47 33.43
C PHE A 9 30.72 -17.67 32.12
N SER A 10 30.26 -18.24 31.00
CA SER A 10 30.10 -17.48 29.75
C SER A 10 28.95 -16.48 29.92
N LEU A 11 29.31 -15.21 30.03
CA LEU A 11 28.38 -14.08 30.01
C LEU A 11 27.84 -13.94 28.57
N PHE A 12 26.64 -14.46 28.31
CA PHE A 12 25.89 -14.12 27.10
C PHE A 12 25.42 -12.68 27.22
N ILE A 13 26.08 -11.76 26.51
CA ILE A 13 25.57 -10.42 26.27
C ILE A 13 24.42 -10.56 25.26
N LEU A 14 23.18 -10.52 25.76
CA LEU A 14 22.00 -10.25 24.94
C LEU A 14 22.15 -8.84 24.38
N ILE A 15 22.57 -8.74 23.13
CA ILE A 15 22.41 -7.53 22.34
C ILE A 15 20.91 -7.44 22.03
N ASN A 16 20.20 -6.62 22.82
CA ASN A 16 18.88 -6.14 22.42
C ASN A 16 19.08 -5.31 21.15
N ILE A 17 18.87 -5.93 20.00
CA ILE A 17 18.65 -5.21 18.75
C ILE A 17 17.32 -4.49 18.94
N PHE A 18 17.36 -3.21 19.32
CA PHE A 18 16.23 -2.33 19.09
C PHE A 18 16.06 -2.27 17.58
N VAL A 19 15.07 -3.00 17.07
CA VAL A 19 14.50 -2.68 15.77
C VAL A 19 13.91 -1.28 15.96
N SER A 20 14.56 -0.26 15.40
CA SER A 20 13.95 1.07 15.34
C SER A 20 12.70 0.91 14.49
N THR A 21 11.53 1.08 15.09
CA THR A 21 10.30 1.30 14.35
C THR A 21 10.56 2.45 13.37
N PRO A 22 10.27 2.29 12.06
CA PRO A 22 10.38 3.42 11.14
C PRO A 22 9.57 4.58 11.70
N LEU A 23 10.11 5.81 11.65
CA LEU A 23 9.29 7.00 11.87
C LEU A 23 8.29 7.04 10.72
N TYR A 24 7.01 6.82 11.03
CA TYR A 24 5.92 6.98 10.07
C TYR A 24 5.55 8.47 9.99
N ALA A 25 5.20 8.95 8.80
CA ALA A 25 4.61 10.27 8.66
C ALA A 25 3.26 10.27 9.39
N SER A 26 3.04 11.30 10.19
CA SER A 26 1.82 11.46 10.96
C SER A 26 0.62 11.67 10.07
N ILE A 27 -0.54 11.12 10.44
CA ILE A 27 -1.78 11.51 9.77
C ILE A 27 -2.18 12.97 10.10
N TYR A 28 -1.65 13.52 11.19
CA TYR A 28 -1.91 14.88 11.65
C TYR A 28 -0.95 15.90 11.05
N ASP A 29 0.08 15.48 10.31
CA ASP A 29 0.89 16.36 9.46
C ASP A 29 0.12 16.62 8.15
N VAL A 30 -0.77 17.62 8.18
CA VAL A 30 -1.68 17.94 7.08
C VAL A 30 -1.04 18.81 6.01
N ASP A 31 0.00 19.57 6.34
CA ASP A 31 0.79 20.30 5.35
C ASP A 31 1.98 19.47 4.81
N GLN A 32 2.19 18.28 5.39
CA GLN A 32 3.11 17.23 4.95
C GLN A 32 4.56 17.70 4.86
N ASN A 33 5.01 18.40 5.89
CA ASN A 33 6.37 18.91 6.01
C ASN A 33 7.31 17.93 6.77
N ASP A 34 6.82 16.73 7.11
CA ASP A 34 7.42 15.68 7.96
C ASP A 34 7.54 16.07 9.46
N ILE A 35 6.80 17.08 9.90
CA ILE A 35 6.83 17.69 11.24
C ILE A 35 5.39 18.03 11.65
N GLU A 36 4.82 17.23 12.55
CA GLU A 36 3.59 17.61 13.26
C GLU A 36 3.81 18.92 14.05
N ASP A 37 3.19 20.02 13.63
CA ASP A 37 3.26 21.30 14.34
C ASP A 37 1.88 21.92 14.57
N ALA A 38 1.69 22.49 15.75
CA ALA A 38 0.40 23.06 16.14
C ALA A 38 -0.02 24.25 15.25
N LEU A 39 0.93 25.08 14.83
CA LEU A 39 0.66 26.33 14.12
C LEU A 39 0.54 26.14 12.61
N THR A 40 1.00 25.02 12.09
CA THR A 40 0.82 24.68 10.68
C THR A 40 -0.27 23.64 10.53
N ASP A 41 -0.17 22.51 11.21
CA ASP A 41 -1.12 21.42 11.03
C ASP A 41 -2.39 21.57 11.85
N GLY A 42 -2.22 21.73 13.17
CA GLY A 42 -3.35 21.92 14.08
C GLY A 42 -4.19 23.12 13.68
N LEU A 43 -3.55 24.19 13.18
CA LEU A 43 -4.24 25.39 12.71
C LEU A 43 -5.00 25.16 11.40
N LEU A 44 -4.44 24.42 10.44
CA LEU A 44 -5.13 24.08 9.19
C LEU A 44 -6.39 23.27 9.45
N ILE A 45 -6.30 22.27 10.33
CA ILE A 45 -7.46 21.43 10.72
C ILE A 45 -8.50 22.28 11.42
N LEU A 46 -8.09 23.07 12.41
CA LEU A 46 -8.98 23.96 13.14
C LEU A 46 -9.72 24.93 12.19
N ARG A 47 -9.01 25.50 11.20
CA ARG A 47 -9.61 26.39 10.19
C ARG A 47 -10.61 25.65 9.31
N HIS A 48 -10.24 24.48 8.82
CA HIS A 48 -11.11 23.64 8.00
C HIS A 48 -12.40 23.28 8.74
N GLU A 49 -12.31 22.89 10.01
CA GLU A 49 -13.47 22.56 10.85
C GLU A 49 -14.32 23.79 11.21
N PHE A 50 -13.75 25.00 11.18
CA PHE A 50 -14.53 26.26 11.21
C PHE A 50 -15.24 26.56 9.88
N GLY A 51 -15.08 25.71 8.85
CA GLY A 51 -15.60 25.93 7.51
C GLY A 51 -14.84 26.97 6.72
N ILE A 52 -13.58 27.26 7.08
CA ILE A 52 -12.72 28.18 6.34
C ILE A 52 -12.13 27.42 5.15
N ASP A 53 -12.35 27.94 3.95
CA ASP A 53 -11.95 27.33 2.69
C ASP A 53 -11.09 28.27 1.82
N GLY A 54 -10.66 27.75 0.66
CA GLY A 54 -9.87 28.48 -0.33
C GLY A 54 -8.58 29.05 0.26
N ALA A 55 -8.12 30.19 -0.26
CA ALA A 55 -6.85 30.78 0.17
C ALA A 55 -6.78 31.08 1.69
N ASN A 56 -7.94 31.31 2.35
CA ASN A 56 -7.98 31.60 3.78
C ASN A 56 -7.69 30.37 4.64
N LEU A 57 -7.90 29.16 4.12
CA LEU A 57 -7.52 27.94 4.82
C LEU A 57 -6.00 27.93 5.05
N THR A 58 -5.22 28.21 4.00
CA THR A 58 -3.75 28.10 4.02
C THR A 58 -2.98 29.36 4.36
N ASP A 59 -3.60 30.55 4.30
CA ASP A 59 -2.91 31.82 4.48
C ASP A 59 -2.20 31.93 5.84
N GLY A 60 -0.85 31.93 5.81
CA GLY A 60 0.00 31.97 6.99
C GLY A 60 -0.05 30.73 7.90
N ALA A 61 -0.65 29.63 7.45
CA ALA A 61 -0.77 28.37 8.21
C ALA A 61 -0.01 27.20 7.56
N LEU A 62 0.80 27.47 6.53
CA LEU A 62 1.68 26.47 5.92
C LEU A 62 3.11 26.63 6.45
N ALA A 63 3.76 25.51 6.73
CA ALA A 63 5.18 25.49 7.02
C ALA A 63 6.01 25.97 5.82
N PRO A 64 7.21 26.52 6.08
CA PRO A 64 8.11 26.93 5.00
C PRO A 64 8.48 25.81 4.02
N ASN A 65 8.44 24.55 4.48
CA ASN A 65 8.70 23.34 3.71
C ASN A 65 7.45 22.46 3.53
N ALA A 66 6.25 23.03 3.69
CA ALA A 66 4.99 22.32 3.44
C ALA A 66 4.97 21.72 2.03
N ALA A 67 4.70 20.42 1.93
CA ALA A 67 4.54 19.72 0.67
C ALA A 67 3.10 19.82 0.13
N LEU A 68 2.10 19.89 1.03
CA LEU A 68 0.69 20.08 0.69
C LEU A 68 0.25 21.53 0.95
N THR A 69 0.22 22.34 -0.10
CA THR A 69 -0.05 23.78 0.00
C THR A 69 -1.36 24.24 -0.65
N ASN A 70 -2.00 23.38 -1.44
CA ASN A 70 -3.26 23.69 -2.10
C ASN A 70 -4.42 23.50 -1.10
N PRO A 71 -5.27 24.53 -0.89
CA PRO A 71 -6.31 24.46 0.13
C PRO A 71 -7.38 23.41 -0.15
N GLU A 72 -7.77 23.19 -1.41
CA GLU A 72 -8.74 22.13 -1.75
C GLU A 72 -8.19 20.74 -1.43
N SER A 73 -6.88 20.53 -1.62
CA SER A 73 -6.20 19.26 -1.36
C SER A 73 -6.05 19.00 0.14
N ILE A 74 -5.76 20.04 0.94
CA ILE A 74 -5.73 19.94 2.41
C ILE A 74 -7.13 19.64 2.95
N ALA A 75 -8.15 20.33 2.44
CA ALA A 75 -9.53 20.06 2.82
C ALA A 75 -9.95 18.62 2.48
N SER A 76 -9.60 18.10 1.29
CA SER A 76 -9.84 16.69 0.93
C SER A 76 -9.11 15.75 1.87
N TYR A 77 -7.83 16.01 2.16
CA TYR A 77 -7.02 15.20 3.05
C TYR A 77 -7.66 15.04 4.43
N ILE A 78 -8.20 16.13 4.98
CA ILE A 78 -8.91 16.13 6.25
C ILE A 78 -10.24 15.38 6.14
N ASN A 79 -11.04 15.68 5.11
CA ASN A 79 -12.36 15.08 4.91
C ASN A 79 -12.32 13.56 4.71
N ASP A 80 -11.35 13.07 3.94
CA ASP A 80 -11.14 11.64 3.66
C ASP A 80 -10.77 10.84 4.93
N ARG A 81 -10.41 11.55 6.00
CA ARG A 81 -9.98 11.02 7.30
C ARG A 81 -10.83 11.56 8.45
N SER A 82 -12.05 12.00 8.16
CA SER A 82 -12.97 12.60 9.14
C SER A 82 -13.17 11.77 10.42
N LEU A 83 -13.06 10.44 10.38
CA LEU A 83 -13.14 9.60 11.60
C LEU A 83 -11.84 9.59 12.43
N LEU A 84 -10.70 9.87 11.81
CA LEU A 84 -9.40 10.00 12.48
C LEU A 84 -9.24 11.38 13.12
N PHE A 85 -9.86 12.41 12.52
CA PHE A 85 -9.89 13.77 13.06
C PHE A 85 -10.95 13.96 14.14
N ASP A 86 -12.02 13.15 14.21
CA ASP A 86 -12.96 13.09 15.35
C ASP A 86 -12.25 12.49 16.58
N LEU A 87 -11.58 13.34 17.35
CA LEU A 87 -10.75 12.99 18.51
C LEU A 87 -11.59 12.69 19.74
N ASP A 88 -12.70 13.39 19.97
CA ASP A 88 -13.57 13.13 21.13
C ASP A 88 -14.59 11.99 20.88
N GLY A 89 -14.70 11.54 19.63
CA GLY A 89 -15.48 10.38 19.22
C GLY A 89 -16.98 10.63 19.23
N ASN A 90 -17.43 11.88 19.09
CA ASN A 90 -18.84 12.27 19.06
C ASN A 90 -19.45 12.18 17.65
N ARG A 91 -18.66 11.83 16.62
CA ARG A 91 -19.02 11.76 15.19
C ARG A 91 -19.27 13.10 14.50
N SER A 92 -18.81 14.17 15.10
CA SER A 92 -18.81 15.52 14.57
C SER A 92 -17.37 16.00 14.61
N ASN A 93 -16.85 16.49 13.48
CA ASN A 93 -15.56 17.16 13.47
C ASN A 93 -15.83 18.64 13.73
N ASP A 94 -15.59 19.10 14.96
CA ASP A 94 -15.85 20.48 15.34
C ASP A 94 -14.56 21.17 15.83
N ALA A 95 -14.33 22.39 15.33
CA ALA A 95 -13.09 23.13 15.64
C ALA A 95 -12.87 23.36 17.15
N LEU A 96 -13.95 23.55 17.92
CA LEU A 96 -13.84 23.80 19.36
C LEU A 96 -13.72 22.52 20.20
N THR A 97 -13.82 21.35 19.58
CA THR A 97 -13.61 20.06 20.22
C THR A 97 -12.38 19.41 19.61
N ASP A 98 -12.48 18.85 18.42
CA ASP A 98 -11.49 17.99 17.79
C ASP A 98 -10.26 18.77 17.34
N GLY A 99 -10.46 19.84 16.55
CA GLY A 99 -9.38 20.74 16.17
C GLY A 99 -8.69 21.36 17.39
N LEU A 100 -9.43 21.70 18.45
CA LEU A 100 -8.84 22.24 19.67
C LEU A 100 -8.09 21.18 20.48
N LEU A 101 -8.60 19.96 20.58
CA LEU A 101 -7.93 18.82 21.23
C LEU A 101 -6.61 18.53 20.53
N LEU A 102 -6.62 18.48 19.19
CA LEU A 102 -5.43 18.22 18.40
C LEU A 102 -4.43 19.36 18.54
N LEU A 103 -4.88 20.61 18.42
CA LEU A 103 -4.03 21.78 18.57
C LEU A 103 -3.32 21.80 19.93
N ARG A 104 -4.06 21.49 21.01
CA ARG A 104 -3.50 21.38 22.36
C ARG A 104 -2.51 20.23 22.48
N TYR A 105 -2.83 19.08 21.90
CA TYR A 105 -1.93 17.93 21.84
C TYR A 105 -0.61 18.29 21.16
N LEU A 106 -0.65 18.94 20.00
CA LEU A 106 0.52 19.37 19.23
C LEU A 106 1.35 20.43 19.96
N PHE A 107 0.73 21.28 20.79
CA PHE A 107 1.44 22.16 21.72
C PHE A 107 2.06 21.43 22.93
N GLY A 108 1.90 20.12 23.04
CA GLY A 108 2.43 19.30 24.12
C GLY A 108 1.61 19.35 25.42
N LEU A 109 0.36 19.81 25.37
CA LEU A 109 -0.52 19.80 26.55
C LEU A 109 -0.93 18.36 26.89
N SER A 110 -1.18 18.10 28.18
CA SER A 110 -1.51 16.76 28.67
C SER A 110 -2.44 16.79 29.87
N GLY A 111 -3.10 15.66 30.16
CA GLY A 111 -4.07 15.54 31.24
C GLY A 111 -5.26 16.49 31.03
N ASP A 112 -5.73 17.11 32.12
CA ASP A 112 -6.88 18.03 32.10
C ASP A 112 -6.67 19.20 31.13
N SER A 113 -5.43 19.67 30.98
CA SER A 113 -5.12 20.80 30.09
C SER A 113 -5.40 20.51 28.61
N LEU A 114 -5.35 19.24 28.21
CA LEU A 114 -5.71 18.83 26.85
C LEU A 114 -7.24 18.83 26.67
N ILE A 115 -7.98 18.24 27.61
CA ILE A 115 -9.42 17.94 27.43
C ILE A 115 -10.37 19.04 27.94
N GLN A 116 -9.91 19.93 28.81
CA GLN A 116 -10.79 20.87 29.51
C GLN A 116 -11.55 21.78 28.54
N ASP A 117 -12.88 21.75 28.61
CA ASP A 117 -13.79 22.54 27.78
C ASP A 117 -13.62 22.30 26.25
N ALA A 118 -13.05 21.15 25.85
CA ALA A 118 -12.83 20.77 24.46
C ALA A 118 -13.47 19.40 24.12
N LEU A 119 -14.45 18.97 24.92
CA LEU A 119 -15.25 17.76 24.65
C LEU A 119 -16.65 18.18 24.23
N GLY A 120 -17.09 17.69 23.08
CA GLY A 120 -18.39 17.95 22.51
C GLY A 120 -19.51 17.17 23.17
N PRO A 121 -20.77 17.61 22.98
CA PRO A 121 -21.93 16.84 23.41
C PRO A 121 -21.90 15.43 22.78
N GLY A 122 -21.89 14.40 23.62
CA GLY A 122 -21.86 13.01 23.15
C GLY A 122 -20.46 12.43 22.93
N ALA A 123 -19.40 13.14 23.35
CA ALA A 123 -18.02 12.63 23.35
C ALA A 123 -17.95 11.22 23.95
N THR A 124 -17.40 10.29 23.18
CA THR A 124 -17.19 8.89 23.61
C THR A 124 -15.76 8.64 24.09
N ARG A 125 -14.82 9.54 23.76
CA ARG A 125 -13.48 9.69 24.31
C ARG A 125 -13.45 10.91 25.21
N ASN A 126 -13.60 10.70 26.50
CA ASN A 126 -13.84 11.79 27.45
C ASN A 126 -12.72 12.01 28.46
N ASN A 127 -11.58 11.32 28.27
CA ASN A 127 -10.40 11.50 29.09
C ASN A 127 -9.13 11.52 28.25
N TYR A 128 -8.07 12.10 28.84
CA TYR A 128 -6.78 12.27 28.18
C TYR A 128 -6.19 10.95 27.66
N ALA A 129 -6.35 9.84 28.39
CA ALA A 129 -5.74 8.58 28.00
C ALA A 129 -6.39 7.98 26.74
N GLU A 130 -7.71 8.11 26.59
CA GLU A 130 -8.44 7.66 25.41
C GLU A 130 -8.13 8.52 24.18
N ILE A 131 -8.17 9.85 24.33
CA ILE A 131 -7.86 10.77 23.22
C ILE A 131 -6.40 10.59 22.76
N LYS A 132 -5.46 10.49 23.70
CA LYS A 132 -4.06 10.21 23.37
C LYS A 132 -3.90 8.87 22.65
N ALA A 133 -4.59 7.83 23.10
CA ALA A 133 -4.50 6.52 22.46
C ALA A 133 -5.00 6.55 21.01
N HIS A 134 -6.08 7.28 20.72
CA HIS A 134 -6.57 7.48 19.36
C HIS A 134 -5.54 8.18 18.47
N ILE A 135 -4.97 9.28 18.95
CA ILE A 135 -3.90 10.04 18.26
C ILE A 135 -2.65 9.18 18.03
N ASP A 136 -2.22 8.40 19.03
CA ASP A 136 -1.04 7.54 18.90
C ASP A 136 -1.28 6.40 17.90
N LEU A 137 -2.50 5.83 17.86
CA LEU A 137 -2.85 4.73 16.95
C LEU A 137 -2.89 5.16 15.49
N SER A 138 -3.48 6.32 15.23
CA SER A 138 -3.55 6.89 13.90
C SER A 138 -2.16 7.28 13.38
N ASN A 139 -1.23 7.62 14.28
CA ASN A 139 0.18 7.85 13.98
C ASN A 139 1.03 6.59 13.78
N GLN A 140 0.52 5.39 14.09
CA GLN A 140 1.33 4.17 14.12
C GLN A 140 1.14 3.23 12.94
N ARG A 141 0.16 3.43 12.05
CA ARG A 141 -0.12 2.49 10.95
C ARG A 141 -0.69 3.20 9.71
N GLU A 142 0.09 3.22 8.64
CA GLU A 142 -0.38 3.73 7.35
C GLU A 142 -1.21 2.67 6.59
N PHE A 143 -2.37 3.07 6.10
CA PHE A 143 -3.15 2.28 5.15
C PHE A 143 -2.33 1.94 3.90
N LYS A 144 -1.61 2.95 3.37
CA LYS A 144 -0.74 2.82 2.20
C LYS A 144 0.49 1.98 2.55
N SER A 145 0.76 0.94 1.77
CA SER A 145 1.96 0.14 1.97
C SER A 145 3.20 0.83 1.40
N ILE A 146 4.25 0.93 2.21
CA ILE A 146 5.58 1.37 1.76
C ILE A 146 6.16 0.49 0.64
N LYS A 147 5.64 -0.74 0.51
CA LYS A 147 6.07 -1.68 -0.52
C LYS A 147 5.50 -1.31 -1.88
N ARG A 148 4.31 -0.70 -1.91
CA ARG A 148 3.48 -0.61 -3.11
C ARG A 148 3.84 0.59 -3.98
N GLY A 149 4.18 0.29 -5.24
CA GLY A 149 4.45 1.31 -6.25
C GLY A 149 3.90 0.97 -7.62
N ILE A 150 4.27 1.77 -8.62
CA ILE A 150 3.83 1.57 -10.01
C ILE A 150 4.97 1.85 -10.98
N THR A 151 5.00 1.12 -12.09
CA THR A 151 5.94 1.39 -13.18
C THR A 151 5.18 1.98 -14.35
N TYR A 152 5.58 3.18 -14.77
CA TYR A 152 4.99 3.82 -15.94
C TYR A 152 5.81 5.02 -16.42
N GLY A 153 5.88 5.19 -17.74
CA GLY A 153 6.66 6.25 -18.36
C GLY A 153 6.32 6.44 -19.83
N MET A 154 6.81 7.52 -20.44
CA MET A 154 6.69 7.73 -21.88
C MET A 154 7.54 6.71 -22.64
N GLY A 155 6.91 5.59 -23.00
CA GLY A 155 7.47 4.54 -23.83
C GLY A 155 6.45 4.03 -24.86
N GLY A 156 6.72 4.25 -26.16
CA GLY A 156 5.94 3.65 -27.24
C GLY A 156 4.56 4.27 -27.52
N GLY A 157 4.43 5.59 -27.34
CA GLY A 157 3.23 6.36 -27.71
C GLY A 157 2.20 6.52 -26.60
N GLN A 158 2.46 6.00 -25.40
CA GLN A 158 1.60 6.18 -24.22
C GLN A 158 1.83 7.55 -23.55
N PRO A 159 0.78 8.21 -23.05
CA PRO A 159 0.90 9.50 -22.36
C PRO A 159 1.67 9.35 -21.04
N ALA A 160 2.40 10.37 -20.61
CA ALA A 160 2.97 10.41 -19.26
C ALA A 160 1.86 10.37 -18.19
N LEU A 161 2.20 10.01 -16.94
CA LEU A 161 1.33 10.32 -15.80
C LEU A 161 1.06 11.83 -15.78
N SER A 162 -0.20 12.20 -15.61
CA SER A 162 -0.62 13.56 -15.30
C SER A 162 -0.66 13.79 -13.79
N MET A 163 -0.96 15.03 -13.37
CA MET A 163 -1.26 15.30 -11.96
C MET A 163 -2.58 14.65 -11.49
N ASP A 164 -3.56 14.48 -12.37
CA ASP A 164 -4.84 13.82 -12.02
C ASP A 164 -4.62 12.32 -11.79
N ASP A 165 -3.76 11.69 -12.61
CA ASP A 165 -3.33 10.31 -12.40
C ASP A 165 -2.63 10.15 -11.06
N LEU A 166 -1.73 11.09 -10.73
CA LEU A 166 -1.07 11.09 -9.42
C LEU A 166 -2.08 11.26 -8.28
N GLY A 167 -3.12 12.08 -8.45
CA GLY A 167 -4.16 12.29 -7.45
C GLY A 167 -4.91 11.01 -7.08
N VAL A 168 -5.25 10.16 -8.06
CA VAL A 168 -5.94 8.88 -7.77
C VAL A 168 -4.99 7.76 -7.34
N LEU A 169 -3.72 7.83 -7.73
CA LEU A 169 -2.72 6.81 -7.37
C LEU A 169 -2.07 7.05 -6.01
N SER A 170 -1.78 8.31 -5.65
CA SER A 170 -1.07 8.63 -4.41
C SER A 170 -1.86 8.21 -3.16
N GLY A 171 -3.18 8.06 -3.26
CA GLY A 171 -4.04 7.52 -2.21
C GLY A 171 -3.72 6.06 -1.81
N GLY A 172 -3.18 5.26 -2.72
CA GLY A 172 -2.90 3.83 -2.47
C GLY A 172 -1.44 3.42 -2.64
N LEU A 173 -0.59 4.27 -3.22
CA LEU A 173 0.80 3.95 -3.58
C LEU A 173 1.81 4.87 -2.86
N LYS A 174 3.05 4.41 -2.72
CA LYS A 174 4.15 5.16 -2.07
C LYS A 174 5.33 5.47 -2.98
N TRP A 175 5.42 4.85 -4.15
CA TRP A 175 6.53 5.13 -5.06
C TRP A 175 6.24 4.75 -6.50
N TRP A 176 7.06 5.24 -7.43
CA TRP A 176 7.01 4.86 -8.83
C TRP A 176 8.37 4.98 -9.52
N TYR A 177 8.48 4.37 -10.69
CA TYR A 177 9.60 4.62 -11.60
C TYR A 177 9.16 4.52 -13.06
N ASN A 178 10.02 4.97 -13.99
CA ASN A 178 9.69 5.12 -15.41
C ASN A 178 10.81 4.69 -16.35
N TRP A 179 11.71 3.82 -15.88
CA TRP A 179 12.93 3.38 -16.58
C TRP A 179 13.98 4.47 -16.87
N ARG A 180 13.78 5.70 -16.37
CA ARG A 180 14.67 6.84 -16.63
C ARG A 180 15.34 7.31 -15.35
N ARG A 181 16.29 8.23 -15.53
CA ARG A 181 17.04 8.87 -14.45
C ARG A 181 16.21 9.95 -13.74
N THR A 182 15.18 10.47 -14.42
CA THR A 182 14.34 11.57 -13.94
C THR A 182 12.87 11.31 -14.30
N PRO A 183 11.93 11.92 -13.55
CA PRO A 183 10.53 11.99 -13.93
C PRO A 183 10.34 12.66 -15.31
N ASN A 184 9.13 12.56 -15.85
CA ASN A 184 8.76 13.41 -17.00
C ASN A 184 8.64 14.86 -16.53
N ASN A 185 9.14 15.81 -17.32
CA ASN A 185 9.17 17.24 -16.98
C ASN A 185 7.81 17.82 -16.57
N SER A 186 6.69 17.24 -17.05
CA SER A 186 5.33 17.70 -16.74
C SER A 186 4.92 17.51 -15.29
N ILE A 187 5.55 16.57 -14.58
CA ILE A 187 5.24 16.26 -13.18
C ILE A 187 6.46 16.35 -12.27
N GLU A 188 7.67 16.54 -12.81
CA GLU A 188 8.93 16.54 -12.05
C GLU A 188 8.93 17.53 -10.87
N SER A 189 8.33 18.71 -11.01
CA SER A 189 8.27 19.70 -9.93
C SER A 189 7.20 19.42 -8.87
N SER A 190 6.37 18.38 -9.06
CA SER A 190 5.08 18.24 -8.37
C SER A 190 4.74 16.82 -7.92
N TYR A 191 5.48 15.80 -8.34
CA TYR A 191 5.17 14.40 -8.03
C TYR A 191 5.49 14.01 -6.58
N SER A 192 6.43 14.72 -5.93
CA SER A 192 6.91 14.40 -4.58
C SER A 192 5.93 14.82 -3.47
N LYS A 193 4.64 14.94 -3.80
CA LYS A 193 3.57 15.19 -2.83
C LYS A 193 3.17 13.85 -2.19
N ASP A 194 2.75 13.85 -0.93
CA ASP A 194 2.15 12.69 -0.25
C ASP A 194 3.06 11.47 -0.03
N GLY A 195 4.38 11.66 0.01
CA GLY A 195 5.34 10.56 0.16
C GLY A 195 5.29 9.57 -1.00
N PHE A 196 4.93 10.06 -2.20
CA PHE A 196 4.91 9.30 -3.45
C PHE A 196 6.24 9.49 -4.22
N ASP A 197 7.23 8.67 -3.88
CA ASP A 197 8.61 8.88 -4.31
C ASP A 197 8.87 8.38 -5.73
N PHE A 198 9.62 9.15 -6.52
CA PHE A 198 10.21 8.67 -7.76
C PHE A 198 11.54 7.98 -7.48
N VAL A 199 11.74 6.79 -8.03
CA VAL A 199 13.01 6.06 -7.94
C VAL A 199 13.74 6.12 -9.29
N PRO A 200 14.91 6.78 -9.37
CA PRO A 200 15.69 6.85 -10.61
C PRO A 200 16.25 5.48 -10.99
N MET A 201 16.48 5.28 -12.30
CA MET A 201 17.07 4.06 -12.85
C MET A 201 18.24 4.35 -13.80
N ALA A 202 19.32 3.61 -13.62
CA ALA A 202 20.41 3.50 -14.58
C ALA A 202 20.12 2.34 -15.55
N TRP A 203 19.27 2.57 -16.55
CA TRP A 203 18.69 1.49 -17.38
C TRP A 203 19.72 0.55 -18.05
N GLY A 204 20.87 1.04 -18.49
CA GLY A 204 21.93 0.24 -19.11
C GLY A 204 23.23 1.05 -19.21
N ARG A 205 24.32 0.48 -19.77
CA ARG A 205 25.69 1.06 -19.78
C ARG A 205 25.79 2.54 -20.21
N ASN A 206 24.89 3.00 -21.07
CA ASN A 206 24.87 4.35 -21.62
C ASN A 206 24.12 5.38 -20.75
N PHE A 207 23.82 5.08 -19.49
CA PHE A 207 23.22 6.05 -18.58
C PHE A 207 24.15 7.26 -18.32
N SER A 208 23.57 8.42 -18.05
CA SER A 208 24.30 9.66 -17.73
C SER A 208 24.41 9.84 -16.23
N ASP A 209 25.63 9.77 -15.69
CA ASP A 209 25.86 10.04 -14.27
C ASP A 209 25.50 11.49 -13.93
N ALA A 210 25.74 12.42 -14.85
CA ALA A 210 25.45 13.84 -14.66
C ALA A 210 23.95 14.12 -14.54
N GLU A 211 23.10 13.42 -15.30
CA GLU A 211 21.64 13.56 -15.18
C GLU A 211 21.15 13.07 -13.82
N ILE A 212 21.63 11.90 -13.37
CA ILE A 212 21.26 11.35 -12.06
C ILE A 212 21.68 12.31 -10.94
N ARG A 213 22.94 12.78 -10.95
CA ARG A 213 23.42 13.76 -9.96
C ARG A 213 22.63 15.06 -9.97
N SER A 214 22.35 15.60 -11.16
CA SER A 214 21.56 16.82 -11.31
C SER A 214 20.16 16.66 -10.69
N PHE A 215 19.52 15.52 -10.92
CA PHE A 215 18.24 15.21 -10.30
C PHE A 215 18.35 15.09 -8.79
N LEU A 216 19.29 14.29 -8.28
CA LEU A 216 19.46 14.05 -6.84
C LEU A 216 19.80 15.32 -6.05
N ASN A 217 20.50 16.29 -6.63
CA ASN A 217 20.78 17.58 -6.00
C ASN A 217 19.50 18.34 -5.62
N GLY A 218 18.41 18.16 -6.36
CA GLY A 218 17.10 18.75 -6.06
C GLY A 218 16.17 17.84 -5.24
N HIS A 219 16.55 16.58 -5.00
CA HIS A 219 15.67 15.55 -4.45
C HIS A 219 16.35 14.73 -3.35
N PRO A 220 16.74 15.36 -2.21
CA PRO A 220 17.47 14.68 -1.12
C PRO A 220 16.66 13.61 -0.37
N HIS A 221 15.35 13.54 -0.61
CA HIS A 221 14.47 12.50 -0.08
C HIS A 221 14.67 11.16 -0.79
N VAL A 222 15.15 11.14 -2.03
CA VAL A 222 15.40 9.90 -2.78
C VAL A 222 16.44 9.05 -2.05
N LYS A 223 16.07 7.80 -1.74
CA LYS A 223 16.94 6.86 -0.98
C LYS A 223 17.44 5.68 -1.80
N TYR A 224 16.93 5.47 -3.01
CA TYR A 224 17.20 4.28 -3.80
C TYR A 224 17.57 4.65 -5.24
N LEU A 225 18.45 3.84 -5.84
CA LEU A 225 18.76 3.90 -7.27
C LEU A 225 18.63 2.48 -7.84
N LEU A 226 17.78 2.33 -8.86
CA LEU A 226 17.61 1.08 -9.59
C LEU A 226 18.78 0.87 -10.57
N GLY A 227 19.33 -0.34 -10.56
CA GLY A 227 20.37 -0.79 -11.48
C GLY A 227 19.88 -1.01 -12.92
N PHE A 228 20.63 -1.82 -13.68
CA PHE A 228 20.37 -2.07 -15.10
C PHE A 228 19.09 -2.88 -15.34
N ASN A 229 18.36 -2.54 -16.41
CA ASN A 229 17.07 -3.14 -16.76
C ASN A 229 17.24 -4.35 -17.67
N GLU A 230 16.91 -5.54 -17.18
CA GLU A 230 16.93 -6.79 -17.95
C GLU A 230 18.22 -6.95 -18.77
N PRO A 231 19.40 -6.84 -18.16
CA PRO A 231 20.65 -6.90 -18.91
C PRO A 231 20.86 -8.25 -19.60
N ASN A 232 20.23 -9.32 -19.11
CA ASN A 232 20.22 -10.64 -19.74
C ASN A 232 19.29 -10.76 -20.97
N PHE A 233 18.64 -9.68 -21.40
CA PHE A 233 17.86 -9.63 -22.64
C PHE A 233 18.56 -8.80 -23.71
N GLN A 234 18.75 -9.38 -24.90
CA GLN A 234 19.35 -8.68 -26.05
C GLN A 234 18.56 -7.45 -26.50
N SER A 235 17.24 -7.44 -26.27
CA SER A 235 16.34 -6.35 -26.63
C SER A 235 16.25 -5.23 -25.58
N GLN A 236 16.91 -5.40 -24.43
CA GLN A 236 16.87 -4.48 -23.30
C GLN A 236 18.29 -3.92 -23.07
N ALA A 237 18.77 -3.87 -21.82
CA ALA A 237 20.09 -3.30 -21.53
C ALA A 237 21.23 -4.06 -22.21
N ASN A 238 21.04 -5.36 -22.49
CA ASN A 238 21.94 -6.22 -23.27
C ASN A 238 23.40 -6.10 -22.80
N MET A 239 23.66 -6.66 -21.62
CA MET A 239 24.96 -6.62 -20.95
C MET A 239 25.25 -7.99 -20.37
N THR A 240 26.43 -8.55 -20.64
CA THR A 240 26.88 -9.76 -19.92
C THR A 240 27.08 -9.45 -18.42
N PRO A 241 27.13 -10.46 -17.54
CA PRO A 241 27.40 -10.23 -16.12
C PRO A 241 28.69 -9.43 -15.88
N ALA A 242 29.75 -9.72 -16.62
CA ALA A 242 31.03 -9.00 -16.55
C ALA A 242 30.92 -7.53 -17.02
N GLU A 243 30.14 -7.25 -18.06
CA GLU A 243 29.91 -5.87 -18.50
C GLU A 243 29.09 -5.08 -17.48
N ALA A 244 28.08 -5.71 -16.86
CA ALA A 244 27.32 -5.10 -15.79
C ALA A 244 28.20 -4.81 -14.56
N ALA A 245 29.04 -5.76 -14.15
CA ALA A 245 30.00 -5.57 -13.06
C ALA A 245 31.01 -4.45 -13.36
N ALA A 246 31.52 -4.36 -14.59
CA ALA A 246 32.46 -3.31 -14.98
C ALA A 246 31.88 -1.89 -14.90
N GLU A 247 30.57 -1.73 -15.14
CA GLU A 247 29.89 -0.43 -15.05
C GLU A 247 29.36 -0.13 -13.64
N TRP A 248 29.24 -1.14 -12.76
CA TRP A 248 28.67 -0.98 -11.41
C TRP A 248 29.37 0.06 -10.53
N PRO A 249 30.71 0.23 -10.54
CA PRO A 249 31.40 1.24 -9.74
C PRO A 249 30.91 2.68 -9.99
N ARG A 250 30.34 2.97 -11.16
CA ARG A 250 29.73 4.29 -11.45
C ARG A 250 28.47 4.52 -10.61
N LEU A 251 27.64 3.50 -10.43
CA LEU A 251 26.46 3.55 -9.57
C LEU A 251 26.87 3.66 -8.10
N GLU A 252 27.87 2.89 -7.67
CA GLU A 252 28.41 2.97 -6.30
C GLU A 252 28.94 4.36 -5.96
N ALA A 253 29.64 5.01 -6.90
CA ALA A 253 30.13 6.38 -6.70
C ALA A 253 28.97 7.37 -6.47
N ILE A 254 27.87 7.24 -7.21
CA ILE A 254 26.66 8.06 -7.00
C ILE A 254 26.01 7.71 -5.66
N ALA A 255 25.87 6.41 -5.35
CA ALA A 255 25.25 5.98 -4.11
C ALA A 255 26.03 6.44 -2.87
N GLN A 256 27.36 6.40 -2.91
CA GLN A 256 28.22 6.93 -1.85
C GLN A 256 28.08 8.44 -1.69
N GLU A 257 28.01 9.18 -2.79
CA GLU A 257 27.90 10.65 -2.78
C GLU A 257 26.57 11.15 -2.20
N TYR A 258 25.47 10.44 -2.48
CA TYR A 258 24.12 10.85 -2.08
C TYR A 258 23.50 9.99 -0.96
N GLY A 259 24.23 9.01 -0.43
CA GLY A 259 23.75 8.11 0.61
C GLY A 259 22.63 7.17 0.16
N LEU A 260 22.67 6.72 -1.09
CA LEU A 260 21.64 5.85 -1.68
C LEU A 260 21.89 4.37 -1.40
N LYS A 261 20.81 3.62 -1.46
CA LYS A 261 20.81 2.16 -1.55
C LYS A 261 20.71 1.72 -3.00
N LEU A 262 21.50 0.71 -3.37
CA LEU A 262 21.52 0.17 -4.73
C LEU A 262 20.66 -1.08 -4.84
N VAL A 263 19.75 -1.07 -5.81
CA VAL A 263 18.97 -2.24 -6.19
C VAL A 263 19.66 -2.88 -7.39
N SER A 264 19.88 -4.20 -7.33
CA SER A 264 20.64 -4.98 -8.33
C SER A 264 20.15 -4.73 -9.76
N PRO A 265 20.88 -5.21 -10.78
CA PRO A 265 20.27 -5.38 -12.10
C PRO A 265 18.96 -6.16 -11.98
N ALA A 266 17.92 -5.66 -12.64
CA ALA A 266 16.59 -6.26 -12.62
C ALA A 266 16.52 -7.38 -13.66
N VAL A 267 16.30 -8.62 -13.23
CA VAL A 267 16.38 -9.81 -14.09
C VAL A 267 15.03 -10.51 -14.26
N ASN A 268 14.88 -11.24 -15.37
CA ASN A 268 13.77 -12.13 -15.67
C ASN A 268 14.24 -13.32 -16.52
N PHE A 269 13.40 -14.33 -16.72
CA PHE A 269 13.66 -15.38 -17.71
C PHE A 269 13.76 -14.81 -19.12
N SER A 270 14.95 -14.92 -19.71
CA SER A 270 15.25 -14.41 -21.05
C SER A 270 15.13 -15.52 -22.10
N PRO A 271 14.83 -15.18 -23.37
CA PRO A 271 15.01 -16.09 -24.50
C PRO A 271 16.46 -16.56 -24.74
N GLY A 272 17.43 -16.02 -23.98
CA GLY A 272 18.87 -16.30 -24.11
C GLY A 272 19.56 -15.37 -25.12
N GLY A 273 20.85 -15.62 -25.36
CA GLY A 273 21.67 -14.87 -26.33
C GLY A 273 22.53 -13.76 -25.75
N VAL A 274 22.40 -13.48 -24.45
CA VAL A 274 23.43 -12.78 -23.67
C VAL A 274 24.22 -13.86 -22.95
N ASP A 275 25.51 -13.98 -23.26
CA ASP A 275 26.38 -15.03 -22.71
C ASP A 275 26.49 -14.91 -21.18
N ILE A 276 26.18 -16.01 -20.47
CA ILE A 276 26.35 -16.14 -19.03
C ILE A 276 27.48 -17.15 -18.77
N PRO A 277 28.65 -16.71 -18.26
CA PRO A 277 29.78 -17.58 -18.03
C PRO A 277 29.44 -18.79 -17.15
N GLY A 278 29.92 -19.97 -17.54
CA GLY A 278 29.81 -21.20 -16.74
C GLY A 278 28.48 -21.96 -16.87
N THR A 279 27.57 -21.54 -17.75
CA THR A 279 26.31 -22.24 -18.02
C THR A 279 25.98 -22.24 -19.51
N GLU A 280 25.14 -23.19 -19.94
CA GLU A 280 24.49 -23.15 -21.27
C GLU A 280 23.07 -22.54 -21.20
N ASP A 281 22.58 -22.25 -19.99
CA ASP A 281 21.26 -21.67 -19.73
C ASP A 281 21.33 -20.14 -19.63
N ASP A 282 21.60 -19.49 -20.77
CA ASP A 282 21.64 -18.03 -20.92
C ASP A 282 20.29 -17.34 -20.65
N GLY A 283 19.22 -18.12 -20.48
CA GLY A 283 17.89 -17.62 -20.14
C GLY A 283 17.68 -17.42 -18.64
N SER A 284 18.55 -17.96 -17.79
CA SER A 284 18.31 -18.03 -16.35
C SER A 284 18.62 -16.71 -15.61
N PRO A 285 17.64 -16.13 -14.90
CA PRO A 285 17.84 -14.89 -14.16
C PRO A 285 18.77 -15.07 -12.95
N TRP A 286 18.73 -16.24 -12.31
CA TRP A 286 19.65 -16.51 -11.20
C TRP A 286 21.04 -16.91 -11.67
N ALA A 287 21.19 -17.58 -12.81
CA ALA A 287 22.53 -17.80 -13.36
C ALA A 287 23.20 -16.45 -13.70
N TYR A 288 22.44 -15.50 -14.23
CA TYR A 288 22.93 -14.15 -14.50
C TYR A 288 23.39 -13.44 -13.22
N LEU A 289 22.54 -13.42 -12.17
CA LEU A 289 22.90 -12.78 -10.91
C LEU A 289 24.04 -13.50 -10.18
N ASP A 290 24.07 -14.84 -10.18
CA ASP A 290 25.17 -15.63 -9.61
C ASP A 290 26.50 -15.21 -10.27
N ALA A 291 26.57 -15.14 -11.61
CA ALA A 291 27.75 -14.69 -12.34
C ALA A 291 28.07 -13.20 -12.12
N PHE A 292 27.06 -12.33 -12.00
CA PHE A 292 27.27 -10.90 -11.72
C PHE A 292 27.89 -10.71 -10.33
N PHE A 293 27.43 -11.43 -9.32
CA PHE A 293 28.01 -11.36 -7.97
C PHE A 293 29.41 -11.96 -7.89
N GLU A 294 29.75 -12.93 -8.74
CA GLU A 294 31.11 -13.45 -8.87
C GLU A 294 32.07 -12.42 -9.47
N GLU A 295 31.63 -11.68 -10.50
CA GLU A 295 32.43 -10.61 -11.14
C GLU A 295 32.50 -9.32 -10.30
N CYS A 296 31.48 -9.07 -9.47
CA CYS A 296 31.34 -7.87 -8.63
C CYS A 296 31.59 -8.18 -7.14
N ASP A 297 32.69 -8.90 -6.83
CA ASP A 297 33.05 -9.22 -5.44
C ASP A 297 33.26 -7.95 -4.62
N GLY A 298 32.48 -7.81 -3.53
CA GLY A 298 32.52 -6.65 -2.65
C GLY A 298 31.70 -5.43 -3.10
N CYS A 299 31.01 -5.49 -4.24
CA CYS A 299 30.14 -4.39 -4.70
C CYS A 299 28.97 -4.14 -3.74
N GLN A 300 28.60 -2.86 -3.56
CA GLN A 300 27.38 -2.45 -2.89
C GLN A 300 26.18 -2.86 -3.74
N VAL A 301 25.46 -3.87 -3.24
CA VAL A 301 24.12 -4.25 -3.71
C VAL A 301 23.27 -4.47 -2.48
N ASP A 302 22.33 -3.58 -2.22
CA ASP A 302 21.50 -3.62 -1.01
C ASP A 302 20.24 -4.48 -1.19
N TYR A 303 19.71 -4.54 -2.42
CA TYR A 303 18.46 -5.23 -2.77
C TYR A 303 18.56 -6.01 -4.08
N ILE A 304 17.72 -7.01 -4.26
CA ILE A 304 17.61 -7.78 -5.51
C ILE A 304 16.38 -7.31 -6.30
N ALA A 305 16.54 -6.87 -7.54
CA ALA A 305 15.42 -6.57 -8.44
C ALA A 305 15.07 -7.75 -9.35
N VAL A 306 13.77 -8.00 -9.50
CA VAL A 306 13.23 -9.04 -10.39
C VAL A 306 12.01 -8.54 -11.14
N HIS A 307 11.85 -9.01 -12.38
CA HIS A 307 10.58 -8.93 -13.11
C HIS A 307 9.97 -10.32 -13.24
N GLY A 308 8.64 -10.41 -13.23
CA GLY A 308 7.92 -11.68 -13.36
C GLY A 308 6.60 -11.55 -14.09
N TYR A 309 6.46 -12.24 -15.23
CA TYR A 309 5.30 -12.11 -16.11
C TYR A 309 4.43 -13.37 -16.22
N MET A 310 4.65 -14.33 -15.31
CA MET A 310 3.96 -15.60 -15.27
C MET A 310 2.44 -15.44 -15.20
N ARG A 311 1.70 -16.29 -15.94
CA ARG A 311 0.23 -16.28 -15.94
C ARG A 311 -0.41 -16.79 -14.65
N SER A 312 0.31 -17.59 -13.88
CA SER A 312 -0.20 -18.20 -12.65
C SER A 312 0.41 -17.51 -11.44
N ALA A 313 -0.43 -17.10 -10.49
CA ALA A 313 0.03 -16.49 -9.24
C ALA A 313 0.97 -17.44 -8.47
N ASN A 314 0.68 -18.75 -8.43
CA ASN A 314 1.56 -19.72 -7.78
C ASN A 314 2.93 -19.81 -8.46
N ALA A 315 2.98 -19.75 -9.80
CA ALA A 315 4.25 -19.74 -10.53
C ALA A 315 5.05 -18.47 -10.27
N PHE A 316 4.37 -17.31 -10.22
CA PHE A 316 4.99 -16.04 -9.86
C PHE A 316 5.56 -16.06 -8.43
N LYS A 317 4.79 -16.52 -7.44
CA LYS A 317 5.23 -16.64 -6.04
C LYS A 317 6.46 -17.54 -5.92
N ALA A 318 6.40 -18.74 -6.49
CA ALA A 318 7.51 -19.69 -6.49
C ALA A 318 8.75 -19.17 -7.22
N TYR A 319 8.58 -18.30 -8.23
CA TYR A 319 9.66 -17.63 -8.93
C TYR A 319 10.35 -16.58 -8.05
N VAL A 320 9.57 -15.68 -7.42
CA VAL A 320 10.11 -14.63 -6.54
C VAL A 320 10.86 -15.24 -5.34
N GLU A 321 10.33 -16.31 -4.74
CA GLU A 321 10.98 -17.04 -3.63
C GLU A 321 12.38 -17.57 -3.98
N LYS A 322 12.70 -17.81 -5.26
CA LYS A 322 14.05 -18.25 -5.66
C LYS A 322 15.13 -17.23 -5.35
N PHE A 323 14.80 -15.95 -5.27
CA PHE A 323 15.77 -14.87 -5.07
C PHE A 323 16.11 -14.63 -3.60
N GLU A 324 15.38 -15.25 -2.66
CA GLU A 324 15.74 -15.26 -1.23
C GLU A 324 17.13 -15.86 -0.99
N ARG A 325 17.62 -16.68 -1.92
CA ARG A 325 18.97 -17.27 -1.91
C ARG A 325 20.11 -16.26 -1.77
N TYR A 326 19.90 -15.00 -2.14
CA TYR A 326 20.92 -13.96 -2.05
C TYR A 326 20.98 -13.29 -0.66
N GLY A 327 20.07 -13.64 0.26
CA GLY A 327 20.05 -13.09 1.62
C GLY A 327 19.83 -11.58 1.68
N LYS A 328 19.20 -11.01 0.65
CA LYS A 328 18.92 -9.57 0.50
C LYS A 328 17.43 -9.38 0.24
N PRO A 329 16.81 -8.28 0.71
CA PRO A 329 15.41 -8.02 0.44
C PRO A 329 15.16 -7.79 -1.07
N ILE A 330 13.98 -8.20 -1.53
CA ILE A 330 13.61 -8.28 -2.95
C ILE A 330 12.74 -7.09 -3.34
N TRP A 331 13.03 -6.52 -4.51
CA TRP A 331 12.17 -5.60 -5.23
C TRP A 331 11.58 -6.32 -6.44
N VAL A 332 10.26 -6.44 -6.49
CA VAL A 332 9.57 -6.89 -7.70
C VAL A 332 9.23 -5.66 -8.54
N THR A 333 10.16 -5.19 -9.36
CA THR A 333 10.02 -3.90 -10.06
C THR A 333 9.00 -3.95 -11.20
N GLU A 334 8.73 -5.14 -11.75
CA GLU A 334 7.66 -5.34 -12.74
C GLU A 334 7.00 -6.70 -12.53
N TRP A 335 5.67 -6.73 -12.46
CA TRP A 335 4.93 -7.97 -12.62
C TRP A 335 3.52 -7.76 -13.14
N ALA A 336 3.04 -8.73 -13.92
CA ALA A 336 1.66 -8.90 -14.36
C ALA A 336 1.49 -10.24 -15.10
N ALA A 337 0.28 -10.80 -15.16
CA ALA A 337 0.02 -12.00 -15.95
C ALA A 337 -0.08 -11.68 -17.45
N ILE A 338 1.06 -11.50 -18.13
CA ILE A 338 1.12 -11.14 -19.56
C ILE A 338 1.83 -12.17 -20.45
N ASP A 339 2.61 -13.09 -19.89
CA ASP A 339 3.29 -14.14 -20.68
C ASP A 339 2.29 -15.08 -21.35
N GLY A 340 2.70 -15.72 -22.45
CA GLY A 340 1.91 -16.78 -23.11
C GLY A 340 0.50 -16.35 -23.53
N GLY A 341 0.32 -15.08 -23.88
CA GLY A 341 -0.97 -14.48 -24.25
C GLY A 341 -1.72 -13.77 -23.11
N GLY A 342 -1.12 -13.68 -21.92
CA GLY A 342 -1.63 -12.95 -20.76
C GLY A 342 -2.88 -13.57 -20.11
N ALA A 343 -3.51 -12.86 -19.17
CA ALA A 343 -4.79 -13.31 -18.64
C ALA A 343 -5.85 -13.40 -19.75
N PRO A 344 -6.71 -14.43 -19.74
CA PRO A 344 -7.71 -14.64 -20.79
C PRO A 344 -8.82 -13.58 -20.79
N ASN A 345 -9.02 -12.87 -19.68
CA ASN A 345 -10.00 -11.81 -19.50
C ASN A 345 -9.65 -10.94 -18.28
N LEU A 346 -10.33 -9.80 -18.15
CA LEU A 346 -10.15 -8.85 -17.03
C LEU A 346 -10.34 -9.52 -15.66
N GLN A 347 -11.37 -10.34 -15.49
CA GLN A 347 -11.63 -11.06 -14.23
C GLN A 347 -10.44 -11.92 -13.79
N SER A 348 -9.78 -12.62 -14.73
CA SER A 348 -8.58 -13.41 -14.44
C SER A 348 -7.39 -12.53 -14.07
N GLN A 349 -7.24 -11.35 -14.68
CA GLN A 349 -6.19 -10.39 -14.33
C GLN A 349 -6.42 -9.78 -12.94
N MET A 350 -7.67 -9.44 -12.60
CA MET A 350 -8.06 -8.95 -11.28
C MET A 350 -7.76 -9.99 -10.19
N SER A 351 -8.14 -11.26 -10.41
CA SER A 351 -7.82 -12.35 -9.49
C SER A 351 -6.30 -12.55 -9.32
N PHE A 352 -5.53 -12.46 -10.42
CA PHE A 352 -4.07 -12.55 -10.36
C PHE A 352 -3.45 -11.38 -9.57
N LEU A 353 -3.86 -10.14 -9.86
CA LEU A 353 -3.37 -8.95 -9.16
C LEU A 353 -3.68 -9.04 -7.67
N SER A 354 -4.92 -9.38 -7.32
CA SER A 354 -5.34 -9.49 -5.93
C SER A 354 -4.51 -10.50 -5.15
N ASP A 355 -4.37 -11.72 -5.68
CA ASP A 355 -3.68 -12.82 -5.01
C ASP A 355 -2.18 -12.54 -4.87
N THR A 356 -1.55 -12.02 -5.94
CA THR A 356 -0.12 -11.70 -5.90
C THR A 356 0.17 -10.50 -5.01
N THR A 357 -0.65 -9.45 -5.03
CA THR A 357 -0.44 -8.25 -4.20
C THR A 357 -0.55 -8.57 -2.71
N ARG A 358 -1.56 -9.33 -2.27
CA ARG A 358 -1.68 -9.74 -0.85
C ARG A 358 -0.52 -10.62 -0.39
N TRP A 359 -0.01 -11.47 -1.28
CA TRP A 359 1.17 -12.26 -1.00
C TRP A 359 2.43 -11.38 -0.90
N LEU A 360 2.62 -10.41 -1.81
CA LEU A 360 3.73 -9.46 -1.75
C LEU A 360 3.70 -8.60 -0.47
N GLU A 361 2.50 -8.20 -0.02
CA GLU A 361 2.32 -7.48 1.25
C GLU A 361 2.75 -8.32 2.45
N SER A 362 2.32 -9.59 2.51
CA SER A 362 2.59 -10.50 3.62
C SER A 362 3.96 -11.18 3.59
N ASN A 363 4.71 -11.07 2.48
CA ASN A 363 6.03 -11.66 2.36
C ASN A 363 7.13 -10.69 2.88
N ASP A 364 7.79 -11.07 3.97
CA ASP A 364 8.85 -10.30 4.62
C ASP A 364 10.13 -10.15 3.78
N SER A 365 10.39 -11.10 2.86
CA SER A 365 11.52 -11.01 1.94
C SER A 365 11.31 -9.93 0.88
N VAL A 366 10.07 -9.52 0.62
CA VAL A 366 9.73 -8.49 -0.37
C VAL A 366 9.73 -7.11 0.29
N PHE A 367 10.64 -6.25 -0.14
CA PHE A 367 10.76 -4.88 0.33
C PHE A 367 9.86 -3.92 -0.43
N ARG A 368 9.81 -4.04 -1.76
CA ARG A 368 9.02 -3.17 -2.63
C ARG A 368 8.54 -3.92 -3.87
N TYR A 369 7.46 -3.46 -4.45
CA TYR A 369 6.92 -4.00 -5.69
C TYR A 369 6.26 -2.92 -6.53
N SER A 370 6.38 -3.00 -7.85
CA SER A 370 5.68 -2.12 -8.80
C SER A 370 4.91 -2.86 -9.92
N TRP A 371 3.59 -2.65 -10.02
CA TRP A 371 2.72 -3.33 -10.99
C TRP A 371 3.03 -2.88 -12.43
N PHE A 372 3.03 -3.81 -13.38
CA PHE A 372 3.13 -3.50 -14.80
C PHE A 372 1.74 -3.62 -15.45
N ILE A 373 1.01 -2.54 -15.74
CA ILE A 373 1.47 -1.16 -15.95
C ILE A 373 0.32 -0.19 -15.64
N ALA A 374 0.59 1.12 -15.54
CA ALA A 374 -0.50 2.11 -15.41
C ALA A 374 -1.44 2.09 -16.62
N ARG A 375 -0.89 2.26 -17.84
CA ARG A 375 -1.60 2.10 -19.11
C ARG A 375 -0.75 1.35 -20.14
N SER A 376 -1.33 0.36 -20.80
CA SER A 376 -0.71 -0.45 -21.83
C SER A 376 -0.89 0.21 -23.19
N ARG A 377 -0.17 -0.29 -24.20
CA ARG A 377 -0.35 0.17 -25.58
C ARG A 377 -1.70 -0.22 -26.17
N GLN A 378 -2.28 -1.29 -25.66
CA GLN A 378 -3.54 -1.84 -26.12
C GLN A 378 -4.72 -1.04 -25.54
N GLY A 379 -4.54 -0.46 -24.36
CA GLY A 379 -5.54 0.32 -23.66
C GLY A 379 -6.52 -0.54 -22.86
N TYR A 380 -7.29 0.14 -22.00
CA TYR A 380 -8.20 -0.52 -21.08
C TYR A 380 -9.20 -1.42 -21.80
N GLY A 381 -9.50 -2.57 -21.18
CA GLY A 381 -10.42 -3.58 -21.73
C GLY A 381 -9.85 -4.42 -22.88
N GLN A 382 -8.59 -4.21 -23.27
CA GLN A 382 -7.90 -5.05 -24.25
C GLN A 382 -6.90 -5.98 -23.58
N ALA A 383 -6.70 -7.17 -24.16
CA ALA A 383 -5.69 -8.12 -23.67
C ALA A 383 -4.29 -7.46 -23.66
N PRO A 384 -3.51 -7.62 -22.57
CA PRO A 384 -3.68 -8.60 -21.50
C PRO A 384 -4.44 -8.08 -20.26
N PHE A 385 -5.22 -7.00 -20.40
CA PHE A 385 -6.13 -6.44 -19.38
C PHE A 385 -5.43 -5.90 -18.12
N ASN A 386 -4.17 -5.49 -18.23
CA ASN A 386 -3.30 -5.14 -17.10
C ASN A 386 -3.22 -3.64 -16.78
N ASP A 387 -4.15 -2.84 -17.30
CA ASP A 387 -4.21 -1.39 -17.10
C ASP A 387 -4.91 -1.06 -15.80
N ILE A 388 -4.22 -0.38 -14.88
CA ILE A 388 -4.81 0.12 -13.63
C ILE A 388 -5.43 1.52 -13.79
N LEU A 389 -5.14 2.21 -14.89
CA LEU A 389 -5.76 3.48 -15.26
C LEU A 389 -6.52 3.35 -16.57
N MET A 390 -7.68 4.00 -16.64
CA MET A 390 -8.45 4.19 -17.87
C MET A 390 -8.05 5.53 -18.50
N ASP A 391 -8.99 6.49 -18.55
CA ASP A 391 -8.71 7.87 -18.90
C ASP A 391 -7.92 8.59 -17.80
N ASN A 392 -7.57 9.85 -18.07
CA ASN A 392 -6.81 10.70 -17.17
C ASN A 392 -7.50 10.84 -15.80
N GLY A 393 -6.82 10.50 -14.71
CA GLY A 393 -7.35 10.57 -13.35
C GLY A 393 -8.45 9.56 -13.03
N THR A 394 -8.55 8.46 -13.78
CA THR A 394 -9.59 7.44 -13.57
C THR A 394 -8.97 6.06 -13.37
N LEU A 395 -9.18 5.47 -12.20
CA LEU A 395 -8.82 4.08 -11.92
C LEU A 395 -9.67 3.13 -12.78
N SER A 396 -9.09 2.03 -13.22
CA SER A 396 -9.87 0.88 -13.71
C SER A 396 -10.32 0.02 -12.53
N PRO A 397 -11.21 -0.98 -12.71
CA PRO A 397 -11.53 -1.95 -11.66
C PRO A 397 -10.28 -2.68 -11.12
N LEU A 398 -9.26 -2.88 -11.97
CA LEU A 398 -7.98 -3.43 -11.56
C LEU A 398 -7.19 -2.45 -10.66
N GLY A 399 -7.25 -1.15 -10.96
CA GLY A 399 -6.66 -0.09 -10.16
C GLY A 399 -7.36 0.14 -8.82
N GLU A 400 -8.69 0.01 -8.77
CA GLU A 400 -9.47 0.02 -7.53
C GLU A 400 -9.02 -1.11 -6.59
N ILE A 401 -8.86 -2.33 -7.10
CA ILE A 401 -8.29 -3.44 -6.29
C ILE A 401 -6.86 -3.10 -5.84
N TYR A 402 -6.01 -2.61 -6.74
CA TYR A 402 -4.60 -2.38 -6.40
C TYR A 402 -4.40 -1.31 -5.32
N THR A 403 -5.22 -0.26 -5.34
CA THR A 403 -5.14 0.87 -4.41
C THR A 403 -5.87 0.61 -3.09
N SER A 404 -6.91 -0.23 -3.08
CA SER A 404 -7.72 -0.54 -1.89
C SER A 404 -7.13 -1.60 -0.95
N ILE A 405 -6.21 -2.43 -1.42
CA ILE A 405 -5.55 -3.41 -0.55
C ILE A 405 -4.82 -2.65 0.57
N PRO A 406 -5.01 -2.99 1.86
CA PRO A 406 -4.32 -2.32 2.94
C PRO A 406 -2.87 -2.82 3.05
N SER A 407 -2.00 -2.04 3.69
CA SER A 407 -0.73 -2.58 4.20
C SER A 407 -1.01 -3.75 5.16
N ASN A 408 -0.12 -4.75 5.19
CA ASN A 408 -0.39 -5.99 5.91
C ASN A 408 -0.79 -5.75 7.38
N ASP A 409 -0.19 -4.77 8.05
CA ASP A 409 -0.40 -4.53 9.48
C ASP A 409 -1.48 -3.49 9.80
N TYR A 410 -2.09 -2.85 8.80
CA TYR A 410 -3.13 -1.84 9.01
C TYR A 410 -4.43 -2.46 9.53
N PRO A 411 -4.93 -2.11 10.74
CA PRO A 411 -6.25 -2.50 11.19
C PRO A 411 -7.26 -1.40 10.83
N TYR A 412 -8.40 -1.80 10.25
CA TYR A 412 -9.51 -0.87 10.04
C TYR A 412 -10.15 -0.46 11.37
N ILE A 413 -10.65 0.77 11.42
CA ILE A 413 -11.42 1.27 12.58
C ILE A 413 -12.91 1.10 12.27
N PRO A 414 -13.74 0.65 13.24
CA PRO A 414 -15.19 0.62 13.08
C PRO A 414 -15.77 1.95 12.60
N GLU A 415 -16.95 1.86 11.97
CA GLU A 415 -17.71 2.91 11.26
C GLU A 415 -17.32 3.15 9.80
N GLU A 416 -16.15 2.70 9.38
CA GLU A 416 -15.75 2.69 7.97
C GLU A 416 -16.54 1.62 7.19
N ILE A 417 -16.91 1.96 5.95
CA ILE A 417 -17.30 0.97 4.94
C ILE A 417 -16.00 0.44 4.35
N ILE A 418 -15.81 -0.88 4.42
CA ILE A 418 -14.65 -1.56 3.89
C ILE A 418 -15.12 -2.41 2.72
N GLU A 419 -14.74 -2.02 1.51
CA GLU A 419 -15.04 -2.77 0.30
C GLU A 419 -14.40 -4.17 0.35
N ALA A 420 -14.97 -5.10 -0.41
CA ALA A 420 -14.53 -6.50 -0.47
C ALA A 420 -13.05 -6.61 -0.85
N GLU A 421 -12.62 -5.85 -1.85
CA GLU A 421 -11.24 -5.73 -2.32
C GLU A 421 -10.28 -5.09 -1.31
N GLY A 422 -10.79 -4.45 -0.26
CA GLY A 422 -10.01 -3.96 0.88
C GLY A 422 -9.67 -5.05 1.92
N ALA A 423 -10.10 -6.29 1.73
CA ALA A 423 -9.76 -7.36 2.68
C ALA A 423 -8.25 -7.68 2.70
N HIS A 424 -7.68 -7.92 3.88
CA HIS A 424 -6.29 -8.38 4.04
C HIS A 424 -6.03 -9.72 3.37
N GLN A 425 -7.02 -10.61 3.37
CA GLN A 425 -6.96 -11.93 2.72
C GLN A 425 -8.27 -12.21 2.00
N ILE A 426 -8.17 -12.78 0.80
CA ILE A 426 -9.31 -13.29 0.04
C ILE A 426 -8.90 -14.64 -0.53
N GLN A 427 -9.68 -15.68 -0.26
CA GLN A 427 -9.47 -17.02 -0.81
C GLN A 427 -10.74 -17.54 -1.43
N GLY A 428 -10.64 -18.17 -2.61
CA GLY A 428 -11.75 -18.87 -3.24
C GLY A 428 -12.79 -17.97 -3.90
N PHE A 429 -12.45 -16.73 -4.24
CA PHE A 429 -13.33 -15.80 -4.96
C PHE A 429 -12.81 -15.49 -6.36
N VAL A 430 -13.71 -15.03 -7.23
CA VAL A 430 -13.39 -14.26 -8.43
C VAL A 430 -13.90 -12.83 -8.28
N TYR A 431 -13.30 -11.92 -9.04
CA TYR A 431 -13.67 -10.51 -9.06
C TYR A 431 -14.62 -10.21 -10.21
N ASP A 432 -15.75 -9.58 -9.92
CA ASP A 432 -16.75 -9.16 -10.90
C ASP A 432 -16.79 -7.64 -10.96
N GLN A 433 -16.87 -7.10 -12.18
CA GLN A 433 -17.16 -5.67 -12.36
C GLN A 433 -18.67 -5.47 -12.15
N VAL A 434 -19.02 -4.61 -11.21
CA VAL A 434 -20.40 -4.21 -10.92
C VAL A 434 -20.60 -2.79 -11.41
N PRO A 435 -21.54 -2.53 -12.34
CA PRO A 435 -21.77 -1.18 -12.83
C PRO A 435 -22.11 -0.22 -11.70
N ALA A 436 -21.52 0.98 -11.72
CA ALA A 436 -21.77 2.02 -10.73
C ALA A 436 -23.28 2.20 -10.46
N GLY A 437 -23.65 2.18 -9.18
CA GLY A 437 -25.04 2.33 -8.74
C GLY A 437 -25.90 1.06 -8.78
N GLN A 438 -25.42 -0.09 -9.26
CA GLN A 438 -26.18 -1.36 -9.16
C GLN A 438 -26.20 -1.97 -7.77
N THR A 439 -25.33 -1.50 -6.87
CA THR A 439 -25.32 -1.92 -5.46
C THR A 439 -26.10 -0.96 -4.57
N GLU A 440 -26.79 0.06 -5.10
CA GLU A 440 -27.52 1.15 -4.40
C GLU A 440 -27.30 1.17 -2.87
N ASP A 441 -26.11 1.62 -2.45
CA ASP A 441 -25.82 2.21 -1.14
C ASP A 441 -24.30 2.42 -1.02
N PHE A 442 -23.88 3.70 -0.88
CA PHE A 442 -22.58 4.22 -0.41
C PHE A 442 -21.26 3.77 -1.06
N SER A 443 -21.24 2.71 -1.85
CA SER A 443 -20.04 2.22 -2.52
C SER A 443 -19.79 2.98 -3.83
N GLN A 444 -18.60 3.57 -3.97
CA GLN A 444 -18.09 4.09 -5.25
C GLN A 444 -17.32 3.02 -6.03
N SER A 445 -17.12 1.83 -5.45
CA SER A 445 -16.39 0.73 -6.07
C SER A 445 -17.21 0.08 -7.18
N GLU A 446 -16.58 -0.15 -8.32
CA GLU A 446 -17.13 -0.96 -9.40
C GLU A 446 -16.74 -2.44 -9.27
N VAL A 447 -16.29 -2.87 -8.09
CA VAL A 447 -15.79 -4.22 -7.82
C VAL A 447 -16.65 -4.95 -6.80
N SER A 448 -16.89 -6.23 -7.07
CA SER A 448 -17.38 -7.17 -6.06
C SER A 448 -16.65 -8.51 -6.20
N ILE A 449 -16.85 -9.38 -5.23
CA ILE A 449 -16.30 -10.73 -5.28
C ILE A 449 -17.42 -11.78 -5.23
N THR A 450 -17.28 -12.84 -6.02
CA THR A 450 -18.20 -13.99 -6.01
C THR A 450 -17.45 -15.26 -5.65
N SER A 451 -17.90 -15.96 -4.61
CA SER A 451 -17.27 -17.20 -4.16
C SER A 451 -17.37 -18.27 -5.24
N GLN A 452 -16.30 -19.04 -5.42
CA GLN A 452 -16.23 -20.15 -6.38
C GLN A 452 -16.38 -21.52 -5.74
N ASN A 453 -16.36 -21.58 -4.41
CA ASN A 453 -16.44 -22.81 -3.64
C ASN A 453 -16.80 -22.54 -2.18
N ASN A 454 -17.20 -23.59 -1.46
CA ASN A 454 -17.61 -23.52 -0.06
C ASN A 454 -16.43 -23.41 0.93
N SER A 455 -15.19 -23.27 0.43
CA SER A 455 -14.02 -22.93 1.25
C SER A 455 -13.60 -21.46 1.09
N ALA A 456 -14.41 -20.67 0.38
CA ALA A 456 -14.12 -19.27 0.16
C ALA A 456 -14.26 -18.45 1.45
N TYR A 457 -13.31 -17.58 1.71
CA TYR A 457 -13.37 -16.64 2.84
C TYR A 457 -12.69 -15.31 2.52
N VAL A 458 -13.09 -14.27 3.23
CA VAL A 458 -12.41 -12.98 3.30
C VAL A 458 -12.03 -12.67 4.74
N GLU A 459 -10.89 -12.01 4.95
CA GLU A 459 -10.44 -11.58 6.27
C GLU A 459 -10.08 -10.10 6.33
N TYR A 460 -10.50 -9.46 7.41
CA TYR A 460 -10.19 -8.08 7.75
C TYR A 460 -9.52 -8.04 9.12
N LYS A 461 -8.42 -7.29 9.24
CA LYS A 461 -7.86 -6.87 10.52
C LYS A 461 -8.58 -5.58 10.94
N ILE A 462 -9.08 -5.55 12.17
CA ILE A 462 -9.77 -4.40 12.75
C ILE A 462 -9.17 -4.04 14.10
N TYR A 463 -9.35 -2.79 14.52
CA TYR A 463 -9.05 -2.33 15.87
C TYR A 463 -10.31 -1.78 16.53
N ILE A 464 -10.77 -2.45 17.58
CA ILE A 464 -11.89 -2.00 18.40
C ILE A 464 -11.36 -1.10 19.49
N GLU A 465 -11.74 0.17 19.44
CA GLU A 465 -11.25 1.14 20.39
C GLU A 465 -11.98 1.09 21.75
N PHE A 466 -13.29 0.83 21.71
CA PHE A 466 -14.16 0.72 22.88
C PHE A 466 -14.81 -0.64 22.90
N ALA A 467 -14.63 -1.39 23.99
CA ALA A 467 -15.38 -2.62 24.16
C ALA A 467 -16.88 -2.28 24.22
N GLY A 468 -17.71 -3.03 23.50
CA GLY A 468 -19.13 -2.70 23.40
C GLY A 468 -19.89 -3.56 22.40
N ASN A 469 -21.18 -3.25 22.24
CA ASN A 469 -22.00 -3.89 21.23
C ASN A 469 -21.90 -3.15 19.90
N TYR A 470 -21.72 -3.92 18.83
CA TYR A 470 -21.62 -3.45 17.46
C TYR A 470 -22.56 -4.23 16.55
N HIS A 471 -23.13 -3.59 15.54
CA HIS A 471 -23.72 -4.26 14.38
C HIS A 471 -22.62 -4.62 13.38
N LEU A 472 -22.65 -5.86 12.91
CA LEU A 472 -21.93 -6.28 11.70
C LEU A 472 -22.87 -6.09 10.52
N ASN A 473 -22.49 -5.25 9.57
CA ASN A 473 -23.26 -4.95 8.37
C ASN A 473 -22.52 -5.50 7.15
N LEU A 474 -23.22 -6.26 6.31
CA LEU A 474 -22.65 -6.89 5.12
C LEU A 474 -23.57 -6.64 3.92
N ARG A 475 -23.00 -6.17 2.81
CA ARG A 475 -23.71 -6.09 1.51
C ARG A 475 -23.42 -7.35 0.70
N LEU A 476 -24.45 -8.16 0.55
CA LEU A 476 -24.36 -9.53 0.03
C LEU A 476 -25.41 -9.78 -1.05
N SER A 477 -25.11 -10.72 -1.93
CA SER A 477 -26.06 -11.33 -2.87
C SER A 477 -25.88 -12.85 -2.84
N SER A 478 -26.97 -13.61 -3.01
CA SER A 478 -26.90 -15.07 -3.09
C SER A 478 -27.99 -15.63 -3.99
N LEU A 479 -27.60 -16.55 -4.86
CA LEU A 479 -28.53 -17.30 -5.74
C LEU A 479 -29.02 -18.60 -5.09
N THR A 480 -28.43 -19.01 -3.97
CA THR A 480 -28.74 -20.25 -3.28
C THR A 480 -29.12 -19.99 -1.83
N THR A 481 -29.86 -20.92 -1.23
CA THR A 481 -30.04 -20.89 0.22
C THR A 481 -28.79 -21.47 0.88
N ASN A 482 -28.12 -20.67 1.70
CA ASN A 482 -26.91 -21.07 2.41
C ASN A 482 -26.78 -20.31 3.74
N THR A 483 -25.81 -20.69 4.56
CA THR A 483 -25.51 -20.05 5.83
C THR A 483 -24.15 -19.36 5.76
N LEU A 484 -24.19 -18.03 5.75
CA LEU A 484 -23.02 -17.20 5.94
C LEU A 484 -22.65 -17.12 7.41
N LYS A 485 -21.36 -17.12 7.70
CA LYS A 485 -20.77 -17.02 9.03
C LYS A 485 -19.77 -15.89 9.08
N VAL A 486 -19.80 -15.18 10.20
CA VAL A 486 -18.77 -14.21 10.56
C VAL A 486 -18.10 -14.69 11.83
N ASP A 487 -16.80 -14.93 11.74
CA ASP A 487 -15.96 -15.31 12.87
C ASP A 487 -15.11 -14.12 13.32
N LEU A 488 -14.89 -14.01 14.62
CA LEU A 488 -13.94 -13.09 15.24
C LEU A 488 -12.85 -13.93 15.93
N ASN A 489 -11.59 -13.76 15.53
CA ASN A 489 -10.47 -14.51 16.09
C ASN A 489 -10.72 -16.05 16.11
N ASN A 490 -11.27 -16.59 15.01
CA ASN A 490 -11.64 -18.00 14.84
C ASN A 490 -12.81 -18.50 15.72
N ARG A 491 -13.63 -17.60 16.28
CA ARG A 491 -14.85 -17.96 17.00
C ARG A 491 -16.04 -17.40 16.26
N ASN A 492 -17.07 -18.23 16.06
CA ASN A 492 -18.28 -17.76 15.41
C ASN A 492 -18.97 -16.67 16.24
N LEU A 493 -19.13 -15.52 15.61
CA LEU A 493 -19.70 -14.32 16.20
C LEU A 493 -21.12 -14.09 15.68
N TRP A 494 -21.36 -14.39 14.40
CA TRP A 494 -22.66 -14.27 13.76
C TRP A 494 -22.86 -15.36 12.70
N SER A 495 -24.10 -15.82 12.55
CA SER A 495 -24.55 -16.72 11.50
C SER A 495 -25.82 -16.15 10.87
N LEU A 496 -25.85 -16.12 9.54
CA LEU A 496 -26.93 -15.54 8.75
C LEU A 496 -27.41 -16.55 7.70
N ASN A 497 -28.71 -16.83 7.68
CA ASN A 497 -29.31 -17.60 6.59
C ASN A 497 -29.54 -16.68 5.40
N LEU A 498 -28.81 -16.92 4.32
CA LEU A 498 -28.99 -16.25 3.04
C LEU A 498 -30.07 -16.99 2.25
N TRP A 499 -31.08 -16.24 1.81
CA TRP A 499 -32.12 -16.73 0.91
C TRP A 499 -31.84 -16.23 -0.51
N ASN A 500 -32.40 -16.91 -1.51
CA ASN A 500 -32.28 -16.48 -2.89
C ASN A 500 -32.82 -15.04 -3.07
N THR A 501 -31.94 -14.11 -3.49
CA THR A 501 -32.28 -12.69 -3.68
C THR A 501 -32.80 -12.35 -5.09
N THR A 502 -33.05 -13.32 -5.98
CA THR A 502 -33.41 -13.09 -7.40
C THR A 502 -34.79 -12.45 -7.69
N SER A 503 -35.48 -11.86 -6.72
CA SER A 503 -36.73 -11.12 -6.96
C SER A 503 -36.59 -9.66 -6.51
N GLY A 504 -36.04 -8.81 -7.39
CA GLY A 504 -35.88 -7.36 -7.20
C GLY A 504 -34.69 -7.01 -6.31
N ASP A 505 -33.73 -6.28 -6.89
CA ASP A 505 -32.38 -5.93 -6.40
C ASP A 505 -31.57 -7.14 -5.84
N PRO A 506 -30.59 -7.69 -6.59
CA PRO A 506 -29.85 -8.87 -6.13
C PRO A 506 -29.06 -8.61 -4.84
N TRP A 507 -28.71 -7.36 -4.54
CA TRP A 507 -27.90 -6.99 -3.39
C TRP A 507 -28.74 -6.58 -2.18
N LYS A 508 -28.38 -7.07 -1.00
CA LYS A 508 -29.03 -6.71 0.26
C LYS A 508 -28.02 -6.44 1.36
N THR A 509 -28.33 -5.44 2.17
CA THR A 509 -27.59 -5.16 3.41
C THR A 509 -28.21 -5.96 4.54
N PHE A 510 -27.40 -6.78 5.18
CA PHE A 510 -27.78 -7.53 6.37
C PHE A 510 -27.03 -6.98 7.58
N SER A 511 -27.76 -6.80 8.69
CA SER A 511 -27.20 -6.32 9.95
C SER A 511 -27.44 -7.36 11.05
N SER A 512 -26.40 -7.68 11.83
CA SER A 512 -26.56 -8.51 13.04
C SER A 512 -27.40 -7.77 14.09
N ASP A 513 -28.09 -8.47 15.00
CA ASP A 513 -28.83 -7.86 16.11
C ASP A 513 -27.95 -7.11 17.15
N GLY A 514 -26.63 -7.25 17.03
CA GLY A 514 -25.65 -6.66 17.94
C GLY A 514 -24.73 -7.74 18.50
N VAL A 515 -23.42 -7.55 18.39
CA VAL A 515 -22.40 -8.47 18.86
C VAL A 515 -21.41 -7.73 19.75
N PHE A 516 -21.06 -8.33 20.89
CA PHE A 516 -20.09 -7.74 21.79
C PHE A 516 -18.68 -7.95 21.25
N LEU A 517 -17.91 -6.86 21.13
CA LEU A 517 -16.52 -6.87 20.74
C LEU A 517 -15.67 -6.31 21.90
N ASP A 518 -14.61 -7.03 22.26
CA ASP A 518 -13.61 -6.54 23.21
C ASP A 518 -12.78 -5.42 22.59
N LYS A 519 -12.12 -4.59 23.41
CA LYS A 519 -11.13 -3.61 22.94
C LYS A 519 -9.88 -4.34 22.44
N GLY A 520 -9.32 -3.88 21.32
CA GLY A 520 -8.03 -4.33 20.80
C GLY A 520 -8.06 -4.72 19.33
N ASN A 521 -6.99 -5.40 18.89
CA ASN A 521 -6.88 -5.92 17.53
C ASN A 521 -7.68 -7.21 17.39
N HIS A 522 -8.43 -7.34 16.30
CA HIS A 522 -9.16 -8.55 15.94
C HIS A 522 -9.01 -8.87 14.46
N VAL A 523 -9.22 -10.15 14.15
CA VAL A 523 -9.41 -10.63 12.78
C VAL A 523 -10.87 -11.04 12.62
N VAL A 524 -11.55 -10.40 11.66
CA VAL A 524 -12.90 -10.78 11.23
C VAL A 524 -12.75 -11.64 9.98
N ARG A 525 -13.38 -12.81 9.97
CA ARG A 525 -13.46 -13.69 8.80
C ARG A 525 -14.91 -13.89 8.38
N VAL A 526 -15.21 -13.64 7.10
CA VAL A 526 -16.53 -13.88 6.51
C VAL A 526 -16.44 -15.03 5.52
N TYR A 527 -17.32 -16.03 5.64
CA TYR A 527 -17.36 -17.22 4.78
C TYR A 527 -18.77 -17.81 4.75
N SER A 528 -19.06 -18.70 3.81
CA SER A 528 -20.37 -19.38 3.71
C SER A 528 -20.22 -20.86 3.38
N ASP A 529 -21.23 -21.66 3.73
CA ASP A 529 -21.34 -23.06 3.31
C ASP A 529 -21.93 -23.26 1.90
N GLY A 530 -22.20 -22.15 1.19
CA GLY A 530 -22.62 -22.13 -0.20
C GLY A 530 -22.16 -20.87 -0.93
N GLU A 531 -22.55 -20.73 -2.19
CA GLU A 531 -22.11 -19.61 -3.02
C GLU A 531 -22.77 -18.28 -2.62
N PHE A 532 -21.97 -17.21 -2.54
CA PHE A 532 -22.42 -15.86 -2.31
C PHE A 532 -21.51 -14.84 -3.02
N ALA A 533 -22.08 -13.69 -3.34
CA ALA A 533 -21.34 -12.50 -3.73
C ALA A 533 -21.29 -11.50 -2.58
N PHE A 534 -20.16 -10.79 -2.49
CA PHE A 534 -19.86 -9.88 -1.39
C PHE A 534 -19.31 -8.57 -1.94
N ASN A 535 -19.80 -7.45 -1.41
CA ASN A 535 -19.45 -6.12 -1.88
C ASN A 535 -18.76 -5.31 -0.78
N TRP A 536 -19.36 -5.15 0.42
CA TRP A 536 -18.70 -4.46 1.52
C TRP A 536 -19.07 -4.96 2.91
N PHE A 537 -18.21 -4.62 3.86
CA PHE A 537 -18.32 -4.85 5.30
C PHE A 537 -18.32 -3.52 6.07
N LYS A 538 -19.16 -3.39 7.09
CA LYS A 538 -19.08 -2.29 8.06
C LYS A 538 -19.40 -2.76 9.46
N ILE A 539 -18.55 -2.43 10.42
CA ILE A 539 -18.83 -2.58 11.85
C ILE A 539 -19.33 -1.24 12.35
N SER A 540 -20.53 -1.18 12.93
CA SER A 540 -21.07 0.08 13.48
C SER A 540 -21.50 -0.11 14.93
N LYS A 541 -21.21 0.83 15.84
CA LYS A 541 -21.72 0.80 17.23
C LYS A 541 -23.24 0.65 17.22
N THR A 542 -23.77 -0.19 18.10
CA THR A 542 -25.22 -0.21 18.34
C THR A 542 -25.60 1.11 19.02
N SER A 543 -26.63 1.82 18.53
CA SER A 543 -27.12 3.03 19.20
C SER A 543 -27.43 2.73 20.68
N ILE A 544 -26.86 3.53 21.57
CA ILE A 544 -27.18 3.49 23.01
C ILE A 544 -28.60 4.04 23.13
N ASN A 545 -29.57 3.20 23.47
CA ASN A 545 -30.90 3.68 23.89
C ASN A 545 -30.83 4.36 25.25
#